data_AF-A0A7S2IDF4-F1
#
_entry.id   AF-A0A7S2IDF4-F1
#
_cell.length_a   1.000
_cell.length_b   1.000
_cell.length_c   1.000
_cell.angle_alpha   90.00
_cell.angle_beta   90.00
_cell.angle_gamma   90.00
#
_symmetry.space_group_name_H-M   'P 1'
#
loop_
_entity.id
_entity.type
_entity.pdbx_description
1 polymer ?
#
loop_
_entity_poly.entity_id
_entity_poly.type
_entity_poly.pdbx_seq_one_letter_code
_entity_poly.pdbx_strand_id
1 'polypeptide(L)'
;INQSINQSINQSDPTARPSIVSSVTDSACKSLMPKTNLTSLCSNFISDDAIGRVAVQLGRLVSGCEYDCWFQLGLGAISAPDGSLGHVRLRFSLTFKSERMRMLAYIHTPPVHALPFHKAAKRKLARFSKHGKLASEKYDWDVLMSYVDEAHSVLQHIICLVAAVESIILWRRKWLLYSIGNLIGVQIIITLPQLIPSWFGILVLTLLYSTYSIPHQDPRQDLPIHAQATFAQLCAALAFDRAPPPIEAMPMREANAADGPANARSYASNGGGPYAEPHQAPSQPHNAVEVASIVVSSVVDTAVAFWHERILGKDPEDREYPREETFAHERQLVEAEVASFIDDGEETAEEKLHKRVAKESSARKHSLMGKMRFALNPLAMFLGPVQHHLAIYTPLVRRVRYAIMWNDRIFSFWLVIAVFLVTLIFTIIPWAWVIYWGCRVGSLLLFGPHMHLLGRKIDDQREELREASRRYRDAGKAEKDVMVDEYREALMKDARLRIQKAEEAQDAKSERERAKHAYLHSQKYIVLNRNTRGNANIKFIASADPSRSSVHAISDPAPVVARHVALDVGQGGLTDLV
;
A
#
# COMPACT_ATOMS: atom_id res chain seq x y z
N ILE A 1 8.28 -27.42 2.25
CA ILE A 1 9.12 -27.59 1.03
C ILE A 1 10.59 -27.76 1.41
N ASN A 2 11.21 -26.92 2.26
CA ASN A 2 12.59 -27.19 2.74
C ASN A 2 12.76 -28.30 3.81
N GLN A 3 11.68 -28.84 4.38
CA GLN A 3 11.78 -29.93 5.36
C GLN A 3 11.96 -31.33 4.73
N SER A 4 11.57 -31.56 3.47
CA SER A 4 11.78 -32.87 2.83
C SER A 4 13.15 -33.02 2.15
N ILE A 5 13.86 -31.91 1.90
CA ILE A 5 15.22 -31.94 1.32
C ILE A 5 16.27 -32.33 2.39
N ASN A 6 16.05 -31.98 3.65
CA ASN A 6 16.98 -32.34 4.74
C ASN A 6 16.82 -33.80 5.22
N GLN A 7 15.72 -34.48 4.90
CA GLN A 7 15.53 -35.88 5.28
C GLN A 7 16.12 -36.87 4.25
N SER A 8 16.32 -36.48 2.98
CA SER A 8 16.95 -37.36 1.98
C SER A 8 18.49 -37.31 1.97
N ILE A 9 19.11 -36.35 2.69
CA ILE A 9 20.58 -36.20 2.75
C ILE A 9 21.20 -37.00 3.92
N ASN A 10 20.40 -37.43 4.91
CA ASN A 10 20.89 -38.15 6.09
C ASN A 10 20.74 -39.69 6.02
N GLN A 11 20.46 -40.27 4.85
CA GLN A 11 20.26 -41.73 4.68
C GLN A 11 21.14 -42.38 3.60
N SER A 12 22.26 -41.76 3.20
CA SER A 12 23.25 -42.41 2.33
C SER A 12 24.44 -42.94 3.14
N ASP A 13 24.63 -44.25 3.11
CA ASP A 13 25.76 -45.01 3.67
C ASP A 13 27.14 -44.37 3.43
N PRO A 14 28.02 -44.30 4.45
CA PRO A 14 29.37 -43.75 4.31
C PRO A 14 30.43 -44.77 3.82
N THR A 15 30.06 -45.98 3.37
CA THR A 15 31.02 -47.05 3.08
C THR A 15 31.04 -47.47 1.61
N ALA A 16 31.48 -46.59 0.71
CA ALA A 16 32.01 -46.98 -0.60
C ALA A 16 32.81 -45.84 -1.23
N ARG A 17 34.13 -45.85 -1.07
CA ARG A 17 35.05 -45.09 -1.93
C ARG A 17 36.04 -46.08 -2.57
N PRO A 18 36.06 -46.23 -3.91
CA PRO A 18 37.22 -46.75 -4.59
C PRO A 18 38.25 -45.63 -4.77
N SER A 19 39.47 -45.90 -4.31
CA SER A 19 40.68 -45.14 -4.58
C SER A 19 41.04 -45.24 -6.06
N ILE A 20 40.98 -44.12 -6.78
CA ILE A 20 41.66 -43.98 -8.08
C ILE A 20 42.76 -42.94 -7.93
N VAL A 21 43.96 -43.44 -8.22
CA VAL A 21 45.25 -42.78 -8.27
C VAL A 21 45.24 -41.70 -9.36
N SER A 22 45.64 -40.48 -8.99
CA SER A 22 46.13 -39.48 -9.96
C SER A 22 47.25 -38.67 -9.35
N SER A 23 48.42 -39.29 -9.24
CA SER A 23 49.70 -38.58 -9.24
C SER A 23 50.08 -38.32 -10.70
N VAL A 24 50.25 -37.06 -11.11
CA VAL A 24 51.16 -36.61 -12.18
C VAL A 24 51.13 -35.06 -12.24
N THR A 25 52.26 -34.48 -11.82
CA THR A 25 52.88 -33.21 -12.22
C THR A 25 52.07 -31.91 -12.18
N ASP A 26 52.30 -31.10 -11.14
CA ASP A 26 51.86 -29.68 -11.09
C ASP A 26 53.00 -28.71 -10.68
N SER A 27 54.25 -29.08 -11.00
CA SER A 27 55.44 -28.35 -10.53
C SER A 27 56.23 -27.59 -11.62
N ALA A 28 55.75 -27.49 -12.87
CA ALA A 28 56.55 -26.96 -13.97
C ALA A 28 56.03 -25.68 -14.67
N CYS A 29 54.88 -25.10 -14.26
CA CYS A 29 54.30 -23.92 -14.93
C CYS A 29 54.29 -22.63 -14.07
N LYS A 30 55.12 -22.52 -13.03
CA LYS A 30 55.09 -21.38 -12.09
C LYS A 30 56.17 -20.30 -12.30
N SER A 31 57.10 -20.41 -13.26
CA SER A 31 58.24 -19.47 -13.32
C SER A 31 58.30 -18.52 -14.52
N LEU A 32 57.35 -18.55 -15.46
CA LEU A 32 57.46 -17.76 -16.71
C LEU A 32 56.10 -17.16 -17.14
N MET A 33 55.47 -16.37 -16.27
CA MET A 33 54.42 -15.43 -16.67
C MET A 33 54.64 -14.10 -15.96
N PRO A 34 54.69 -12.96 -16.68
CA PRO A 34 54.81 -11.65 -16.05
C PRO A 34 53.59 -11.41 -15.14
N LYS A 35 53.85 -10.91 -13.93
CA LYS A 35 52.83 -10.46 -12.96
C LYS A 35 52.13 -9.19 -13.45
N THR A 36 51.47 -9.25 -14.59
CA THR A 36 50.62 -8.17 -15.11
C THR A 36 49.18 -8.48 -14.73
N ASN A 37 48.63 -7.75 -13.75
CA ASN A 37 47.22 -7.36 -13.52
C ASN A 37 46.08 -8.22 -14.12
N LEU A 38 46.20 -9.54 -14.20
CA LEU A 38 45.14 -10.43 -14.70
C LEU A 38 44.02 -10.63 -13.66
N THR A 39 44.31 -10.39 -12.38
CA THR A 39 43.30 -10.43 -11.31
C THR A 39 42.25 -9.31 -11.41
N SER A 40 42.55 -8.16 -12.02
CA SER A 40 41.54 -7.09 -12.22
C SER A 40 40.68 -7.28 -13.47
N LEU A 41 41.13 -8.10 -14.43
CA LEU A 41 40.35 -8.44 -15.62
C LEU A 41 39.44 -9.65 -15.36
N CYS A 42 39.88 -10.62 -14.55
CA CYS A 42 39.04 -11.76 -14.17
C CYS A 42 37.98 -11.43 -13.10
N SER A 43 38.10 -10.34 -12.34
CA SER A 43 37.03 -9.88 -11.42
C SER A 43 35.87 -9.19 -12.12
N ASN A 44 36.01 -8.84 -13.40
CA ASN A 44 34.95 -8.27 -14.22
C ASN A 44 34.16 -9.32 -15.01
N PHE A 45 34.60 -10.58 -14.99
CA PHE A 45 33.88 -11.66 -15.63
C PHE A 45 32.80 -12.19 -14.68
N ILE A 46 31.58 -11.78 -15.02
CA ILE A 46 30.30 -12.39 -14.65
C ILE A 46 29.80 -11.96 -13.26
N SER A 47 29.60 -10.64 -13.08
CA SER A 47 28.35 -10.26 -12.43
C SER A 47 27.24 -10.59 -13.41
N ASP A 48 26.50 -11.68 -13.16
CA ASP A 48 25.31 -12.01 -13.95
C ASP A 48 24.37 -10.80 -13.96
N ASP A 49 24.39 -10.03 -15.04
CA ASP A 49 23.46 -8.92 -15.22
C ASP A 49 22.06 -9.50 -15.38
N ALA A 50 21.13 -8.99 -14.60
CA ALA A 50 19.77 -9.50 -14.61
C ALA A 50 19.11 -9.13 -15.94
N ILE A 51 18.77 -10.13 -16.75
CA ILE A 51 18.09 -9.96 -18.04
C ILE A 51 16.69 -9.34 -17.84
N GLY A 52 16.02 -9.70 -16.75
CA GLY A 52 14.70 -9.16 -16.42
C GLY A 52 14.13 -9.77 -15.14
N ARG A 53 12.94 -9.31 -14.77
CA ARG A 53 12.20 -9.74 -13.59
C ARG A 53 10.78 -10.12 -13.99
N VAL A 54 10.33 -11.22 -13.40
CA VAL A 54 8.92 -11.61 -13.35
C VAL A 54 8.54 -11.80 -11.90
N ALA A 55 7.33 -11.39 -11.54
CA ALA A 55 6.81 -11.61 -10.21
C ALA A 55 5.42 -12.23 -10.33
N VAL A 56 5.18 -13.32 -9.62
CA VAL A 56 3.93 -14.07 -9.64
C VAL A 56 3.25 -13.91 -8.28
N GLN A 57 1.96 -13.57 -8.23
CA GLN A 57 1.24 -13.45 -6.95
C GLN A 57 0.64 -14.79 -6.57
N LEU A 58 1.32 -15.43 -5.63
CA LEU A 58 0.86 -16.68 -5.03
C LEU A 58 -0.52 -16.55 -4.37
N GLY A 59 -0.91 -15.35 -3.93
CA GLY A 59 -2.24 -15.08 -3.37
C GLY A 59 -3.40 -15.26 -4.35
N ARG A 60 -3.16 -15.11 -5.66
CA ARG A 60 -4.17 -15.26 -6.72
C ARG A 60 -4.29 -16.69 -7.27
N LEU A 61 -3.27 -17.49 -7.09
CA LEU A 61 -3.25 -18.86 -7.57
C LEU A 61 -4.15 -19.76 -6.70
N VAL A 62 -4.69 -20.79 -7.34
CA VAL A 62 -5.55 -21.83 -6.78
C VAL A 62 -4.73 -23.12 -6.61
N SER A 63 -4.95 -23.84 -5.51
CA SER A 63 -4.30 -25.13 -5.27
C SER A 63 -4.68 -26.15 -6.34
N GLY A 64 -3.82 -27.14 -6.56
CA GLY A 64 -4.15 -28.26 -7.44
C GLY A 64 -4.22 -27.86 -8.92
N CYS A 65 -3.67 -26.71 -9.28
CA CYS A 65 -3.60 -26.22 -10.65
C CYS A 65 -2.14 -26.20 -11.13
N GLU A 66 -1.95 -26.60 -12.38
CA GLU A 66 -0.73 -26.40 -13.13
C GLU A 66 -0.90 -25.20 -14.06
N TYR A 67 -0.03 -24.22 -13.89
CA TYR A 67 -0.01 -22.98 -14.64
C TYR A 67 1.10 -23.04 -15.68
N ASP A 68 0.77 -22.85 -16.94
CA ASP A 68 1.73 -22.69 -18.03
C ASP A 68 1.56 -21.30 -18.64
N CYS A 69 2.38 -20.36 -18.18
CA CYS A 69 2.12 -18.94 -18.37
C CYS A 69 3.31 -18.24 -19.02
N TRP A 70 3.02 -17.36 -19.98
CA TRP A 70 4.02 -16.50 -20.61
C TRP A 70 4.03 -15.16 -19.91
N PHE A 71 5.16 -14.75 -19.35
CA PHE A 71 5.30 -13.46 -18.67
C PHE A 71 6.21 -12.55 -19.46
N GLN A 72 5.85 -11.27 -19.55
CA GLN A 72 6.75 -10.26 -20.09
C GLN A 72 7.89 -9.99 -19.10
N LEU A 73 9.13 -9.95 -19.60
CA LEU A 73 10.27 -9.57 -18.80
C LEU A 73 10.29 -8.05 -18.65
N GLY A 74 10.37 -7.57 -17.41
CA GLY A 74 10.53 -6.14 -17.11
C GLY A 74 11.72 -5.88 -16.19
N LEU A 75 12.36 -4.72 -16.32
CA LEU A 75 13.39 -4.25 -15.37
C LEU A 75 12.78 -3.49 -14.20
N GLY A 76 11.63 -2.85 -14.46
CA GLY A 76 10.94 -2.02 -13.52
C GLY A 76 10.39 -2.78 -12.33
N ALA A 77 10.10 -2.01 -11.28
CA ALA A 77 9.29 -2.52 -10.19
C ALA A 77 7.84 -2.80 -10.63
N ILE A 78 7.41 -2.31 -11.80
CA ILE A 78 6.04 -1.87 -12.10
C ILE A 78 5.33 -2.74 -13.15
N SER A 79 4.01 -2.54 -13.22
CA SER A 79 3.00 -3.39 -13.90
C SER A 79 3.03 -3.26 -15.43
N ALA A 80 3.70 -2.25 -15.97
CA ALA A 80 3.98 -2.12 -17.40
C ALA A 80 5.48 -2.38 -17.58
N PRO A 81 5.89 -3.42 -18.33
CA PRO A 81 7.28 -3.57 -18.71
C PRO A 81 7.63 -2.42 -19.65
N ASP A 82 8.52 -1.52 -19.20
CA ASP A 82 9.13 -0.47 -20.01
C ASP A 82 9.94 -1.13 -21.13
N GLY A 83 9.29 -1.37 -22.27
CA GLY A 83 9.84 -2.16 -23.37
C GLY A 83 9.77 -3.67 -23.12
N SER A 84 9.36 -4.41 -24.15
CA SER A 84 9.34 -5.87 -24.07
C SER A 84 10.77 -6.41 -24.19
N LEU A 85 11.41 -6.70 -23.06
CA LEU A 85 12.68 -7.44 -23.00
C LEU A 85 12.53 -8.92 -23.39
N GLY A 86 11.51 -9.25 -24.18
CA GLY A 86 11.06 -10.59 -24.46
C GLY A 86 10.05 -11.12 -23.45
N HIS A 87 9.74 -12.40 -23.62
CA HIS A 87 8.81 -13.14 -22.78
C HIS A 87 9.51 -14.37 -22.20
N VAL A 88 9.14 -14.75 -20.99
CA VAL A 88 9.57 -16.00 -20.37
C VAL A 88 8.35 -16.89 -20.13
N ARG A 89 8.41 -18.13 -20.61
CA ARG A 89 7.41 -19.15 -20.30
C ARG A 89 7.76 -19.81 -18.97
N LEU A 90 6.88 -19.72 -18.00
CA LEU A 90 7.02 -20.38 -16.71
C LEU A 90 5.91 -21.41 -16.56
N ARG A 91 6.31 -22.67 -16.37
CA ARG A 91 5.42 -23.76 -15.98
C ARG A 91 5.62 -24.04 -14.50
N PHE A 92 4.57 -23.87 -13.71
CA PHE A 92 4.63 -24.08 -12.26
C PHE A 92 3.32 -24.66 -11.74
N SER A 93 3.41 -25.54 -10.76
CA SER A 93 2.27 -26.08 -10.03
C SER A 93 2.26 -25.54 -8.60
N LEU A 94 1.05 -25.38 -8.06
CA LEU A 94 0.87 -24.93 -6.69
C LEU A 94 0.03 -25.93 -5.92
N THR A 95 0.61 -26.47 -4.86
CA THR A 95 -0.08 -27.40 -3.95
C THR A 95 0.03 -26.86 -2.53
N PHE A 96 -1.12 -26.63 -1.90
CA PHE A 96 -1.21 -26.32 -0.48
C PHE A 96 -1.50 -27.59 0.31
N LYS A 97 -0.84 -27.75 1.46
CA LYS A 97 -1.12 -28.88 2.37
C LYS A 97 -2.52 -28.79 3.00
N SER A 98 -2.95 -27.57 3.31
CA SER A 98 -4.24 -27.24 3.90
C SER A 98 -4.56 -25.79 3.54
N GLU A 99 -5.72 -25.56 2.95
CA GLU A 99 -6.18 -24.21 2.59
C GLU A 99 -6.63 -23.45 3.84
N ARG A 100 -7.21 -24.15 4.81
CA ARG A 100 -7.54 -23.60 6.13
C ARG A 100 -6.31 -23.02 6.81
N MET A 101 -5.20 -23.79 6.85
CA MET A 101 -3.95 -23.31 7.46
C MET A 101 -3.39 -22.08 6.76
N ARG A 102 -3.50 -22.03 5.43
CA ARG A 102 -3.10 -20.85 4.64
C ARG A 102 -3.95 -19.62 5.00
N MET A 103 -5.27 -19.78 5.14
CA MET A 103 -6.16 -18.69 5.55
C MET A 103 -5.87 -18.21 6.98
N LEU A 104 -5.64 -19.12 7.91
CA LEU A 104 -5.31 -18.81 9.30
C LEU A 104 -3.90 -18.20 9.46
N ALA A 105 -2.98 -18.47 8.51
CA ALA A 105 -1.65 -17.88 8.54
C ALA A 105 -1.66 -16.35 8.45
N TYR A 106 -2.72 -15.75 7.89
CA TYR A 106 -2.89 -14.28 7.83
C TYR A 106 -3.21 -13.64 9.18
N ILE A 107 -3.74 -14.41 10.13
CA ILE A 107 -3.98 -13.94 11.50
C ILE A 107 -2.66 -13.87 12.28
N HIS A 108 -1.72 -14.74 11.93
CA HIS A 108 -0.43 -14.83 12.61
C HIS A 108 0.56 -13.87 11.96
N THR A 109 1.46 -13.30 12.77
CA THR A 109 2.57 -12.53 12.21
C THR A 109 3.42 -13.46 11.36
N PRO A 110 3.72 -13.10 10.09
CA PRO A 110 4.50 -13.97 9.23
C PRO A 110 5.89 -14.18 9.86
N PRO A 111 6.41 -15.42 9.87
CA PRO A 111 7.74 -15.68 10.38
C PRO A 111 8.77 -14.87 9.58
N VAL A 112 9.68 -14.20 10.28
CA VAL A 112 10.75 -13.44 9.65
C VAL A 112 11.77 -14.43 9.10
N HIS A 113 11.73 -14.64 7.78
CA HIS A 113 12.72 -15.46 7.09
C HIS A 113 13.93 -14.61 6.71
N ALA A 114 15.05 -14.80 7.40
CA ALA A 114 16.34 -14.27 6.99
C ALA A 114 16.93 -15.17 5.89
N LEU A 115 17.16 -14.61 4.70
CA LEU A 115 17.85 -15.30 3.60
C LEU A 115 19.35 -14.96 3.67
N PRO A 116 20.23 -15.91 4.05
CA PRO A 116 21.66 -15.64 4.09
C PRO A 116 22.22 -15.55 2.66
N PHE A 117 22.80 -14.40 2.31
CA PHE A 117 23.53 -14.21 1.05
C PHE A 117 25.02 -14.06 1.34
N HIS A 118 25.80 -15.09 1.01
CA HIS A 118 27.27 -15.10 1.17
C HIS A 118 27.98 -14.18 0.16
N LYS A 119 27.40 -13.97 -1.03
CA LYS A 119 27.97 -13.11 -2.08
C LYS A 119 27.19 -11.80 -2.21
N ALA A 120 27.89 -10.67 -2.24
CA ALA A 120 27.30 -9.35 -2.43
C ALA A 120 26.53 -9.23 -3.75
N ALA A 121 27.02 -9.86 -4.83
CA ALA A 121 26.33 -9.91 -6.12
C ALA A 121 24.96 -10.61 -6.02
N LYS A 122 24.88 -11.76 -5.35
CA LYS A 122 23.60 -12.46 -5.10
C LYS A 122 22.64 -11.64 -4.24
N ARG A 123 23.16 -10.88 -3.28
CA ARG A 123 22.37 -9.93 -2.48
C ARG A 123 21.82 -8.80 -3.35
N LYS A 124 22.61 -8.24 -4.28
CA LYS A 124 22.16 -7.24 -5.25
C LYS A 124 21.08 -7.82 -6.18
N LEU A 125 21.30 -9.02 -6.72
CA LEU A 125 20.32 -9.71 -7.56
C LEU A 125 19.03 -9.99 -6.79
N ALA A 126 19.11 -10.48 -5.55
CA ALA A 126 17.93 -10.70 -4.72
C ALA A 126 17.19 -9.39 -4.40
N ARG A 127 17.91 -8.27 -4.18
CA ARG A 127 17.31 -6.94 -4.05
C ARG A 127 16.64 -6.49 -5.34
N PHE A 128 17.25 -6.75 -6.49
CA PHE A 128 16.68 -6.48 -7.81
C PHE A 128 15.42 -7.32 -8.06
N SER A 129 15.45 -8.64 -7.84
CA SER A 129 14.26 -9.50 -7.92
C SER A 129 13.17 -9.06 -6.94
N LYS A 130 13.56 -8.48 -5.80
CA LYS A 130 12.65 -7.98 -4.77
C LYS A 130 12.04 -6.63 -5.12
N HIS A 131 12.82 -5.66 -5.57
CA HIS A 131 12.38 -4.28 -5.71
C HIS A 131 12.32 -3.79 -7.15
N GLY A 132 12.71 -4.62 -8.13
CA GLY A 132 13.03 -4.18 -9.48
C GLY A 132 14.35 -3.39 -9.50
N LYS A 133 14.61 -2.69 -10.60
CA LYS A 133 15.58 -1.60 -10.64
C LYS A 133 15.13 -0.55 -9.62
N LEU A 134 15.74 -0.56 -8.43
CA LEU A 134 15.53 0.48 -7.44
C LEU A 134 15.95 1.81 -8.05
N ALA A 135 15.28 2.90 -7.67
CA ALA A 135 15.80 4.24 -7.89
C ALA A 135 17.26 4.21 -7.43
N SER A 136 18.17 4.31 -8.39
CA SER A 136 19.58 4.44 -8.06
C SER A 136 19.73 5.73 -7.26
N GLU A 137 20.84 5.92 -6.54
CA GLU A 137 21.15 7.23 -5.94
C GLU A 137 21.14 8.37 -6.98
N LYS A 138 21.13 8.02 -8.28
CA LYS A 138 20.99 8.92 -9.40
C LYS A 138 19.55 8.94 -9.92
N TYR A 139 19.13 10.16 -10.28
CA TYR A 139 17.89 10.43 -10.99
C TYR A 139 17.80 9.60 -12.28
N ASP A 140 16.64 9.01 -12.51
CA ASP A 140 16.33 8.22 -13.71
C ASP A 140 14.89 8.54 -14.14
N TRP A 141 14.72 9.10 -15.34
CA TRP A 141 13.43 9.57 -15.85
C TRP A 141 12.42 8.43 -15.98
N ASP A 142 12.86 7.26 -16.44
CA ASP A 142 12.00 6.09 -16.62
C ASP A 142 11.47 5.61 -15.27
N VAL A 143 12.33 5.63 -14.24
CA VAL A 143 11.92 5.28 -12.87
C VAL A 143 10.93 6.29 -12.32
N LEU A 144 11.14 7.59 -12.56
CA LEU A 144 10.17 8.62 -12.15
C LEU A 144 8.81 8.39 -12.82
N MET A 145 8.78 8.24 -14.15
CA MET A 145 7.53 8.03 -14.90
C MET A 145 6.81 6.77 -14.47
N SER A 146 7.56 5.70 -14.21
CA SER A 146 6.99 4.47 -13.69
C SER A 146 6.28 4.67 -12.32
N TYR A 147 6.80 5.54 -11.43
CA TYR A 147 6.11 5.89 -10.18
C TYR A 147 4.88 6.76 -10.41
N VAL A 148 4.92 7.66 -11.39
CA VAL A 148 3.77 8.49 -11.78
C VAL A 148 2.66 7.62 -12.34
N ASP A 149 2.96 6.71 -13.26
CA ASP A 149 2.01 5.76 -13.85
C ASP A 149 1.37 4.87 -12.79
N GLU A 150 2.14 4.50 -11.78
CA GLU A 150 1.62 3.74 -10.65
C GLU A 150 0.65 4.56 -9.79
N ALA A 151 0.99 5.81 -9.49
CA ALA A 151 0.11 6.72 -8.77
C ALA A 151 -1.17 6.98 -9.57
N HIS A 152 -1.05 7.19 -10.89
CA HIS A 152 -2.17 7.33 -11.81
C HIS A 152 -3.04 6.06 -11.85
N SER A 153 -2.42 4.88 -11.87
CA SER A 153 -3.14 3.61 -11.76
C SER A 153 -3.95 3.56 -10.47
N VAL A 154 -3.41 3.97 -9.32
CA VAL A 154 -4.19 4.04 -8.08
C VAL A 154 -5.33 5.06 -8.16
N LEU A 155 -5.12 6.20 -8.81
CA LEU A 155 -6.19 7.17 -9.04
C LEU A 155 -7.34 6.58 -9.87
N GLN A 156 -7.04 5.79 -10.91
CA GLN A 156 -8.06 5.04 -11.65
C GLN A 156 -8.89 4.10 -10.75
N HIS A 157 -8.27 3.51 -9.73
CA HIS A 157 -8.99 2.66 -8.77
C HIS A 157 -9.87 3.48 -7.81
N ILE A 158 -9.47 4.69 -7.45
CA ILE A 158 -10.33 5.62 -6.71
C ILE A 158 -11.54 5.97 -7.56
N ILE A 159 -11.36 6.18 -8.87
CA ILE A 159 -12.49 6.37 -9.80
C ILE A 159 -13.39 5.13 -9.82
N CYS A 160 -12.85 3.90 -9.80
CA CYS A 160 -13.68 2.70 -9.66
C CYS A 160 -14.47 2.66 -8.36
N LEU A 161 -13.90 3.13 -7.24
CA LEU A 161 -14.60 3.24 -5.96
C LEU A 161 -15.72 4.28 -6.02
N VAL A 162 -15.50 5.43 -6.67
CA VAL A 162 -16.54 6.43 -6.93
C VAL A 162 -17.64 5.85 -7.81
N ALA A 163 -17.29 5.12 -8.88
CA ALA A 163 -18.25 4.43 -9.73
C ALA A 163 -19.03 3.34 -8.97
N ALA A 164 -18.41 2.68 -7.99
CA ALA A 164 -19.07 1.73 -7.10
C ALA A 164 -20.12 2.43 -6.23
N VAL A 165 -19.75 3.56 -5.62
CA VAL A 165 -20.67 4.41 -4.84
C VAL A 165 -21.83 4.91 -5.73
N GLU A 166 -21.51 5.43 -6.91
CA GLU A 166 -22.50 5.88 -7.89
C GLU A 166 -23.46 4.74 -8.27
N SER A 167 -22.94 3.52 -8.50
CA SER A 167 -23.77 2.37 -8.86
C SER A 167 -24.73 1.95 -7.75
N ILE A 168 -24.35 2.12 -6.48
CA ILE A 168 -25.19 1.88 -5.31
C ILE A 168 -26.26 2.98 -5.21
N ILE A 169 -25.89 4.25 -5.41
CA ILE A 169 -26.81 5.39 -5.30
C ILE A 169 -27.81 5.45 -6.46
N LEU A 170 -27.40 5.08 -7.68
CA LEU A 170 -28.21 5.16 -8.92
C LEU A 170 -28.98 3.87 -9.25
N TRP A 171 -29.02 2.88 -8.36
CA TRP A 171 -29.87 1.69 -8.51
C TRP A 171 -29.63 0.91 -9.81
N ARG A 172 -28.38 0.81 -10.28
CA ARG A 172 -28.07 0.07 -11.52
C ARG A 172 -28.55 -1.39 -11.38
N ARG A 173 -29.11 -1.99 -12.45
CA ARG A 173 -29.85 -3.28 -12.43
C ARG A 173 -29.18 -4.44 -11.68
N LYS A 174 -27.84 -4.55 -11.71
CA LYS A 174 -27.09 -5.59 -10.97
C LYS A 174 -27.02 -5.37 -9.46
N TRP A 175 -27.27 -4.14 -9.01
CA TRP A 175 -27.09 -3.64 -7.64
C TRP A 175 -28.39 -3.30 -6.91
N LEU A 176 -29.53 -3.47 -7.58
CA LEU A 176 -30.84 -3.02 -7.12
C LEU A 176 -31.20 -3.53 -5.72
N LEU A 177 -30.91 -4.79 -5.39
CA LEU A 177 -31.18 -5.35 -4.06
C LEU A 177 -30.36 -4.65 -2.96
N TYR A 178 -29.11 -4.32 -3.23
CA TYR A 178 -28.24 -3.63 -2.27
C TYR A 178 -28.67 -2.17 -2.09
N SER A 179 -29.07 -1.49 -3.17
CA SER A 179 -29.61 -0.13 -3.11
C SER A 179 -30.91 -0.08 -2.28
N ILE A 180 -31.83 -1.03 -2.50
CA ILE A 180 -33.06 -1.17 -1.69
C ILE A 180 -32.71 -1.40 -0.21
N GLY A 181 -31.76 -2.31 0.07
CA GLY A 181 -31.31 -2.58 1.44
C GLY A 181 -30.75 -1.32 2.12
N ASN A 182 -29.96 -0.52 1.41
CA ASN A 182 -29.45 0.76 1.92
C ASN A 182 -30.56 1.78 2.16
N LEU A 183 -31.56 1.88 1.27
CA LEU A 183 -32.71 2.77 1.45
C LEU A 183 -33.51 2.41 2.71
N ILE A 184 -33.81 1.11 2.89
CA ILE A 184 -34.49 0.61 4.10
C ILE A 184 -33.63 0.91 5.34
N GLY A 185 -32.31 0.68 5.25
CA GLY A 185 -31.36 1.01 6.31
C GLY A 185 -31.39 2.49 6.72
N VAL A 186 -31.42 3.41 5.75
CA VAL A 186 -31.55 4.85 6.01
C VAL A 186 -32.87 5.19 6.70
N GLN A 187 -33.98 4.57 6.28
CA GLN A 187 -35.28 4.78 6.94
C GLN A 187 -35.29 4.27 8.39
N ILE A 188 -34.64 3.13 8.64
CA ILE A 188 -34.45 2.59 9.99
C ILE A 188 -33.57 3.53 10.83
N ILE A 189 -32.52 4.13 10.27
CA ILE A 189 -31.70 5.12 10.99
C ILE A 189 -32.49 6.35 11.40
N ILE A 190 -33.32 6.88 10.51
CA ILE A 190 -34.13 8.08 10.79
C ILE A 190 -35.06 7.81 11.99
N THR A 191 -35.59 6.59 12.08
CA THR A 191 -36.45 6.17 13.21
C THR A 191 -35.66 5.77 14.46
N LEU A 192 -34.48 5.18 14.29
CA LEU A 192 -33.62 4.67 15.36
C LEU A 192 -32.18 5.19 15.17
N PRO A 193 -31.89 6.45 15.56
CA PRO A 193 -30.58 7.07 15.34
C PRO A 193 -29.45 6.36 16.09
N GLN A 194 -29.77 5.53 17.09
CA GLN A 194 -28.81 4.66 17.75
C GLN A 194 -28.14 3.65 16.81
N LEU A 195 -28.70 3.38 15.63
CA LEU A 195 -28.14 2.43 14.65
C LEU A 195 -27.20 3.08 13.63
N ILE A 196 -26.92 4.38 13.73
CA ILE A 196 -26.03 5.10 12.79
C ILE A 196 -24.66 4.40 12.66
N PRO A 197 -23.94 4.03 13.75
CA PRO A 197 -22.62 3.43 13.62
C PRO A 197 -22.65 2.05 12.96
N SER A 198 -23.66 1.24 13.26
CA SER A 198 -23.84 -0.06 12.61
C SER A 198 -24.17 0.08 11.12
N TRP A 199 -25.01 1.05 10.74
CA TRP A 199 -25.30 1.27 9.33
C TRP A 199 -24.07 1.70 8.54
N PHE A 200 -23.19 2.53 9.12
CA PHE A 200 -21.92 2.87 8.49
C PHE A 200 -21.08 1.62 8.20
N GLY A 201 -21.05 0.65 9.13
CA GLY A 201 -20.42 -0.65 8.92
C GLY A 201 -21.04 -1.44 7.76
N ILE A 202 -22.37 -1.49 7.67
CA ILE A 202 -23.09 -2.12 6.55
C ILE A 202 -22.80 -1.43 5.22
N LEU A 203 -22.71 -0.09 5.21
CA LEU A 203 -22.37 0.68 4.01
C LEU A 203 -20.95 0.37 3.55
N VAL A 204 -19.99 0.30 4.47
CA VAL A 204 -18.61 -0.11 4.17
C VAL A 204 -18.58 -1.54 3.63
N LEU A 205 -19.33 -2.48 4.21
CA LEU A 205 -19.44 -3.85 3.70
C LEU A 205 -20.04 -3.90 2.30
N THR A 206 -21.08 -3.11 2.04
CA THR A 206 -21.72 -3.03 0.71
C THR A 206 -20.76 -2.46 -0.32
N LEU A 207 -19.98 -1.44 0.04
CA LEU A 207 -18.96 -0.84 -0.81
C LEU A 207 -17.79 -1.81 -1.08
N LEU A 208 -17.36 -2.54 -0.06
CA LEU A 208 -16.37 -3.60 -0.18
C LEU A 208 -16.86 -4.70 -1.14
N TYR A 209 -18.10 -5.17 -0.95
CA TYR A 209 -18.68 -6.16 -1.85
C TYR A 209 -18.85 -5.63 -3.29
N SER A 210 -19.30 -4.38 -3.46
CA SER A 210 -19.47 -3.79 -4.79
C SER A 210 -18.12 -3.61 -5.50
N THR A 211 -17.08 -3.15 -4.81
CA THR A 211 -15.72 -3.06 -5.37
C THR A 211 -15.15 -4.43 -5.75
N TYR A 212 -15.44 -5.49 -4.98
CA TYR A 212 -15.07 -6.87 -5.33
C TYR A 212 -15.74 -7.36 -6.61
N SER A 213 -17.00 -6.99 -6.79
CA SER A 213 -17.87 -7.51 -7.85
C SER A 213 -17.87 -6.70 -9.14
N ILE A 214 -17.34 -5.47 -9.13
CA ILE A 214 -17.13 -4.71 -10.35
C ILE A 214 -16.11 -5.52 -11.14
N PRO A 215 -16.49 -6.12 -12.29
CA PRO A 215 -15.50 -6.73 -13.15
C PRO A 215 -14.57 -5.58 -13.53
N HIS A 216 -13.29 -5.65 -13.14
CA HIS A 216 -12.40 -4.64 -13.68
C HIS A 216 -12.46 -4.84 -15.18
N GLN A 217 -12.75 -3.76 -15.90
CA GLN A 217 -12.77 -3.74 -17.36
C GLN A 217 -11.39 -3.99 -17.98
N ASP A 218 -10.44 -4.53 -17.21
CA ASP A 218 -9.20 -5.03 -17.75
C ASP A 218 -9.54 -6.32 -18.50
N PRO A 219 -9.50 -6.32 -19.86
CA PRO A 219 -9.79 -7.50 -20.67
C PRO A 219 -8.88 -8.68 -20.34
N ARG A 220 -7.80 -8.45 -19.58
CA ARG A 220 -6.93 -9.49 -19.05
C ARG A 220 -7.58 -10.27 -17.90
N GLN A 221 -8.65 -9.81 -17.25
CA GLN A 221 -9.24 -10.53 -16.10
C GLN A 221 -10.02 -11.78 -16.45
N ASP A 222 -10.40 -11.95 -17.72
CA ASP A 222 -10.92 -13.21 -18.23
C ASP A 222 -9.82 -14.29 -18.25
N LEU A 223 -8.58 -13.94 -17.89
CA LEU A 223 -7.52 -14.90 -17.71
C LEU A 223 -7.81 -15.86 -16.57
N PRO A 224 -7.51 -17.16 -16.77
CA PRO A 224 -7.70 -18.17 -15.74
C PRO A 224 -6.78 -17.94 -14.53
N ILE A 225 -5.61 -17.33 -14.78
CA ILE A 225 -4.67 -16.93 -13.73
C ILE A 225 -5.22 -15.79 -12.84
N HIS A 226 -6.32 -15.17 -13.27
CA HIS A 226 -7.02 -14.09 -12.57
C HIS A 226 -8.40 -14.52 -12.07
N ALA A 227 -8.84 -15.76 -12.35
CA ALA A 227 -10.06 -16.29 -11.80
C ALA A 227 -10.02 -16.27 -10.26
N GLN A 228 -11.04 -15.65 -9.68
CA GLN A 228 -11.12 -15.38 -8.26
C GLN A 228 -11.96 -16.45 -7.57
N ALA A 229 -11.44 -17.03 -6.49
CA ALA A 229 -12.26 -17.87 -5.63
C ALA A 229 -13.39 -17.02 -5.04
N THR A 230 -14.62 -17.52 -5.09
CA THR A 230 -15.76 -16.78 -4.56
C THR A 230 -15.68 -16.69 -3.04
N PHE A 231 -16.32 -15.69 -2.44
CA PHE A 231 -16.37 -15.55 -0.97
C PHE A 231 -16.90 -16.83 -0.29
N ALA A 232 -17.90 -17.49 -0.90
CA ALA A 232 -18.42 -18.77 -0.42
C ALA A 232 -17.37 -19.90 -0.45
N GLN A 233 -16.53 -19.94 -1.49
CA GLN A 233 -15.42 -20.91 -1.56
C GLN A 233 -14.37 -20.63 -0.47
N LEU A 234 -14.07 -19.36 -0.17
CA LEU A 234 -13.19 -19.00 0.94
C LEU A 234 -13.77 -19.39 2.29
N CYS A 235 -15.09 -19.20 2.51
CA CYS A 235 -15.77 -19.70 3.70
C CYS A 235 -15.69 -21.23 3.80
N ALA A 236 -15.91 -21.95 2.69
CA ALA A 236 -15.82 -23.41 2.66
C ALA A 236 -14.39 -23.92 2.92
N ALA A 237 -13.39 -23.22 2.39
CA ALA A 237 -11.97 -23.49 2.67
C ALA A 237 -11.64 -23.28 4.16
N LEU A 238 -12.16 -22.21 4.77
CA LEU A 238 -11.94 -21.95 6.20
C LEU A 238 -12.65 -22.98 7.10
N ALA A 239 -13.92 -23.30 6.80
CA ALA A 239 -14.76 -24.13 7.66
C ALA A 239 -14.47 -25.63 7.50
N PHE A 240 -14.23 -26.10 6.28
CA PHE A 240 -14.17 -27.52 5.95
C PHE A 240 -12.81 -27.97 5.38
N ASP A 241 -11.83 -27.06 5.30
CA ASP A 241 -10.53 -27.29 4.63
C ASP A 241 -10.69 -27.80 3.18
N ARG A 242 -11.81 -27.43 2.53
CA ARG A 242 -12.08 -27.78 1.13
C ARG A 242 -11.37 -26.79 0.22
N ALA A 243 -10.43 -27.29 -0.57
CA ALA A 243 -9.83 -26.48 -1.61
C ALA A 243 -10.90 -26.01 -2.61
N PRO A 244 -10.81 -24.77 -3.13
CA PRO A 244 -11.65 -24.35 -4.24
C PRO A 244 -11.43 -25.30 -5.43
N PRO A 245 -12.48 -25.59 -6.22
CA PRO A 245 -12.35 -26.50 -7.35
C PRO A 245 -11.25 -26.00 -8.30
N PRO A 246 -10.42 -26.91 -8.85
CA PRO A 246 -9.35 -26.52 -9.75
C PRO A 246 -9.96 -25.80 -10.97
N ILE A 247 -9.24 -24.77 -11.43
CA ILE A 247 -9.68 -24.00 -12.58
C ILE A 247 -9.10 -24.67 -13.83
N GLU A 248 -9.97 -25.14 -14.70
CA GLU A 248 -9.59 -25.53 -16.05
C GLU A 248 -9.82 -24.39 -17.00
N ALA A 249 -8.80 -24.03 -17.77
CA ALA A 249 -8.98 -23.07 -18.82
C ALA A 249 -7.99 -23.24 -19.95
N MET A 250 -8.56 -23.22 -21.14
CA MET A 250 -7.83 -23.29 -22.40
C MET A 250 -7.28 -21.92 -22.78
N PRO A 251 -6.14 -21.87 -23.49
CA PRO A 251 -5.63 -20.62 -24.03
C PRO A 251 -6.73 -19.97 -24.89
N MET A 252 -6.85 -18.65 -24.78
CA MET A 252 -7.87 -17.90 -25.52
C MET A 252 -7.58 -18.07 -27.01
N ARG A 253 -8.42 -18.84 -27.71
CA ARG A 253 -8.23 -19.13 -29.14
C ARG A 253 -8.24 -17.80 -29.90
N GLU A 254 -7.18 -17.51 -30.65
CA GLU A 254 -7.00 -16.26 -31.44
C GLU A 254 -8.16 -15.96 -32.41
N ALA A 255 -9.10 -16.90 -32.61
CA ALA A 255 -10.30 -16.73 -33.43
C ALA A 255 -11.13 -15.48 -33.04
N ASN A 256 -11.14 -15.07 -31.77
CA ASN A 256 -11.83 -13.83 -31.35
C ASN A 256 -10.95 -12.56 -31.47
N ALA A 257 -9.65 -12.70 -31.72
CA ALA A 257 -8.73 -11.58 -31.97
C ALA A 257 -8.68 -11.18 -33.45
N ALA A 258 -9.10 -12.06 -34.35
CA ALA A 258 -9.20 -11.79 -35.79
C ALA A 258 -10.40 -10.88 -36.15
N ASP A 259 -11.44 -10.83 -35.32
CA ASP A 259 -12.60 -9.94 -35.49
C ASP A 259 -12.43 -8.59 -34.76
N GLY A 260 -11.25 -8.33 -34.17
CA GLY A 260 -10.86 -6.96 -33.82
C GLY A 260 -10.79 -6.11 -35.10
N PRO A 261 -11.19 -4.84 -35.06
CA PRO A 261 -11.29 -4.02 -36.27
C PRO A 261 -9.98 -4.10 -37.05
N ALA A 262 -10.06 -4.46 -38.33
CA ALA A 262 -8.95 -4.76 -39.24
C ALA A 262 -7.87 -3.66 -39.36
N ASN A 263 -8.02 -2.54 -38.65
CA ASN A 263 -7.15 -1.38 -38.67
C ASN A 263 -5.93 -1.49 -37.73
N ALA A 264 -5.88 -2.45 -36.79
CA ALA A 264 -4.76 -2.54 -35.85
C ALA A 264 -3.49 -3.21 -36.42
N ARG A 265 -3.57 -3.90 -37.58
CA ARG A 265 -2.42 -4.59 -38.19
C ARG A 265 -1.58 -3.74 -39.16
N SER A 266 -1.95 -2.49 -39.43
CA SER A 266 -1.32 -1.71 -40.51
C SER A 266 -0.14 -0.82 -40.09
N TYR A 267 0.25 -0.75 -38.81
CA TYR A 267 1.32 0.15 -38.36
C TYR A 267 2.74 -0.43 -38.40
N ALA A 268 2.91 -1.73 -38.67
CA ALA A 268 4.24 -2.36 -38.63
C ALA A 268 4.95 -2.48 -40.00
N SER A 269 4.27 -2.21 -41.12
CA SER A 269 4.90 -2.43 -42.43
C SER A 269 4.35 -1.56 -43.56
N ASN A 270 4.44 -0.24 -43.46
CA ASN A 270 4.53 0.57 -44.67
C ASN A 270 5.27 1.88 -44.40
N GLY A 271 6.41 2.02 -45.05
CA GLY A 271 7.14 3.28 -45.10
C GLY A 271 6.34 4.34 -45.85
N GLY A 272 6.55 5.60 -45.43
CA GLY A 272 6.50 6.77 -46.29
C GLY A 272 5.17 7.10 -46.97
N GLY A 273 4.31 7.85 -46.28
CA GLY A 273 3.26 8.65 -46.90
C GLY A 273 2.87 9.81 -45.99
N PRO A 274 3.06 11.09 -46.39
CA PRO A 274 2.67 12.22 -45.56
C PRO A 274 1.18 12.51 -45.75
N TYR A 275 0.46 12.65 -44.63
CA TYR A 275 -0.93 13.13 -44.49
C TYR A 275 -2.05 12.19 -44.99
N ALA A 276 -2.50 11.29 -44.10
CA ALA A 276 -3.88 10.81 -44.12
C ALA A 276 -4.50 11.06 -42.73
N GLU A 277 -5.53 11.91 -42.69
CA GLU A 277 -6.30 12.23 -41.48
C GLU A 277 -7.02 10.98 -40.94
N PRO A 278 -6.98 10.72 -39.63
CA PRO A 278 -7.65 9.56 -39.05
C PRO A 278 -9.17 9.79 -38.95
N HIS A 279 -9.94 8.91 -39.59
CA HIS A 279 -11.39 8.82 -39.38
C HIS A 279 -11.71 8.38 -37.94
N GLN A 280 -12.41 9.23 -37.19
CA GLN A 280 -12.90 8.96 -35.84
C GLN A 280 -14.06 7.96 -35.86
N ALA A 281 -13.92 6.87 -35.10
CA ALA A 281 -15.00 5.92 -34.84
C ALA A 281 -16.10 6.55 -33.96
N PRO A 282 -17.38 6.13 -34.10
CA PRO A 282 -18.48 6.67 -33.30
C PRO A 282 -18.25 6.41 -31.82
N SER A 283 -18.14 7.49 -31.05
CA SER A 283 -17.87 7.46 -29.63
C SER A 283 -19.11 7.05 -28.83
N GLN A 284 -18.92 6.11 -27.89
CA GLN A 284 -19.89 5.81 -26.85
C GLN A 284 -20.03 6.99 -25.87
N PRO A 285 -21.16 7.16 -25.16
CA PRO A 285 -21.49 8.39 -24.45
C PRO A 285 -20.45 8.76 -23.38
N HIS A 286 -19.84 9.92 -23.56
CA HIS A 286 -18.68 10.49 -22.85
C HIS A 286 -18.92 10.89 -21.39
N ASN A 287 -20.14 10.83 -20.87
CA ASN A 287 -20.49 11.54 -19.64
C ASN A 287 -19.74 11.04 -18.38
N ALA A 288 -19.42 9.76 -18.28
CA ALA A 288 -18.72 9.24 -17.09
C ALA A 288 -17.21 9.50 -17.13
N VAL A 289 -16.60 9.49 -18.31
CA VAL A 289 -15.16 9.72 -18.50
C VAL A 289 -14.85 11.21 -18.38
N GLU A 290 -15.74 12.07 -18.87
CA GLU A 290 -15.61 13.53 -18.79
C GLU A 290 -15.77 14.04 -17.35
N VAL A 291 -16.72 13.49 -16.58
CA VAL A 291 -16.84 13.83 -15.15
C VAL A 291 -15.64 13.33 -14.35
N ALA A 292 -15.10 12.16 -14.67
CA ALA A 292 -13.89 11.64 -14.02
C ALA A 292 -12.64 12.48 -14.34
N SER A 293 -12.49 12.95 -15.59
CA SER A 293 -11.35 13.78 -15.99
C SER A 293 -11.39 15.16 -15.33
N ILE A 294 -12.58 15.76 -15.14
CA ILE A 294 -12.77 17.02 -14.43
C ILE A 294 -12.40 16.90 -12.93
N VAL A 295 -12.80 15.81 -12.28
CA VAL A 295 -12.44 15.57 -10.87
C VAL A 295 -10.95 15.31 -10.72
N VAL A 296 -10.35 14.56 -11.65
CA VAL A 296 -8.90 14.29 -11.66
C VAL A 296 -8.10 15.57 -11.91
N SER A 297 -8.46 16.40 -12.88
CA SER A 297 -7.76 17.66 -13.15
C SER A 297 -7.85 18.60 -11.95
N SER A 298 -9.03 18.71 -11.30
CA SER A 298 -9.19 19.52 -10.09
C SER A 298 -8.29 19.06 -8.93
N VAL A 299 -8.17 17.74 -8.70
CA VAL A 299 -7.29 17.19 -7.65
C VAL A 299 -5.82 17.40 -7.99
N VAL A 300 -5.44 17.25 -9.27
CA VAL A 300 -4.08 17.49 -9.75
C VAL A 300 -3.72 18.97 -9.63
N ASP A 301 -4.60 19.89 -10.04
CA ASP A 301 -4.38 21.33 -9.95
C ASP A 301 -4.26 21.79 -8.49
N THR A 302 -5.08 21.22 -7.59
CA THR A 302 -5.00 21.49 -6.15
C THR A 302 -3.68 20.96 -5.55
N ALA A 303 -3.22 19.79 -5.99
CA ALA A 303 -1.94 19.24 -5.57
C ALA A 303 -0.75 20.05 -6.11
N VAL A 304 -0.81 20.47 -7.38
CA VAL A 304 0.21 21.32 -8.02
C VAL A 304 0.28 22.67 -7.31
N ALA A 305 -0.85 23.32 -7.02
CA ALA A 305 -0.89 24.58 -6.26
C ALA A 305 -0.27 24.40 -4.86
N PHE A 306 -0.63 23.33 -4.15
CA PHE A 306 -0.04 22.98 -2.85
C PHE A 306 1.47 22.74 -2.90
N TRP A 307 1.97 22.10 -3.97
CA TRP A 307 3.40 21.85 -4.17
C TRP A 307 4.17 23.10 -4.59
N HIS A 308 3.58 23.95 -5.44
CA HIS A 308 4.15 25.22 -5.88
C HIS A 308 4.35 26.18 -4.71
N GLU A 309 3.39 26.20 -3.77
CA GLU A 309 3.46 26.97 -2.52
C GLU A 309 4.54 26.44 -1.56
N ARG A 310 4.82 25.12 -1.60
CA ARG A 310 5.72 24.45 -0.67
C ARG A 310 7.19 24.45 -1.10
N ILE A 311 7.47 24.46 -2.40
CA ILE A 311 8.85 24.40 -2.94
C ILE A 311 9.46 25.80 -3.07
N LEU A 312 8.66 26.82 -3.43
CA LEU A 312 9.16 28.17 -3.66
C LEU A 312 9.11 29.08 -2.43
N GLY A 313 8.45 28.65 -1.35
CA GLY A 313 8.19 29.48 -0.17
C GLY A 313 9.19 29.39 0.99
N LYS A 314 10.25 28.57 0.92
CA LYS A 314 11.26 28.49 2.01
C LYS A 314 12.67 28.23 1.51
N ASP A 315 13.53 29.22 1.74
CA ASP A 315 14.97 29.00 1.87
C ASP A 315 15.23 28.06 3.06
N PRO A 316 16.13 27.06 2.91
CA PRO A 316 16.47 26.14 3.97
C PRO A 316 17.46 26.80 4.94
N GLU A 317 16.98 27.71 5.78
CA GLU A 317 17.73 28.11 6.98
C GLU A 317 17.82 26.91 7.94
N ASP A 318 19.05 26.41 8.07
CA ASP A 318 19.67 25.79 9.24
C ASP A 318 18.71 25.15 10.25
N ARG A 319 18.27 23.92 9.93
CA ARG A 319 17.91 22.96 10.97
C ARG A 319 19.12 22.11 11.31
N GLU A 320 19.88 22.59 12.30
CA GLU A 320 20.71 21.72 13.14
C GLU A 320 19.84 20.58 13.67
N TYR A 321 20.00 19.39 13.09
CA TYR A 321 19.63 18.16 13.75
C TYR A 321 20.53 17.98 14.97
N PRO A 322 20.09 17.29 16.04
CA PRO A 322 20.97 16.89 17.12
C PRO A 322 21.97 15.87 16.56
N ARG A 323 23.09 16.39 16.02
CA ARG A 323 24.19 15.60 15.45
C ARG A 323 24.85 14.73 16.51
N GLU A 324 24.77 15.10 17.78
CA GLU A 324 25.55 14.48 18.85
C GLU A 324 25.22 12.99 19.08
N GLU A 325 23.97 12.55 18.98
CA GLU A 325 23.63 11.12 19.20
C GLU A 325 24.04 10.22 18.03
N THR A 326 23.92 10.71 16.78
CA THR A 326 24.39 9.99 15.60
C THR A 326 25.92 9.96 15.52
N PHE A 327 26.59 11.06 15.91
CA PHE A 327 28.05 11.11 15.97
C PHE A 327 28.60 10.24 17.10
N ALA A 328 27.92 10.12 18.24
CA ALA A 328 28.34 9.22 19.32
C ALA A 328 28.25 7.75 18.93
N HIS A 329 27.18 7.34 18.23
CA HIS A 329 27.02 5.96 17.75
C HIS A 329 27.98 5.65 16.58
N GLU A 330 28.21 6.59 15.67
CA GLU A 330 29.23 6.43 14.62
C GLU A 330 30.64 6.39 15.21
N ARG A 331 30.92 7.20 16.23
CA ARG A 331 32.21 7.19 16.94
C ARG A 331 32.44 5.87 17.67
N GLN A 332 31.42 5.29 18.31
CA GLN A 332 31.53 3.96 18.93
C GLN A 332 31.74 2.83 17.90
N LEU A 333 31.11 2.91 16.73
CA LEU A 333 31.35 1.95 15.63
C LEU A 333 32.77 2.08 15.07
N VAL A 334 33.26 3.30 14.90
CA VAL A 334 34.63 3.57 14.42
C VAL A 334 35.66 3.16 15.48
N GLU A 335 35.42 3.41 16.76
CA GLU A 335 36.31 2.99 17.86
C GLU A 335 36.34 1.46 18.01
N ALA A 336 35.19 0.77 17.86
CA ALA A 336 35.13 -0.69 17.85
C ALA A 336 35.82 -1.31 16.61
N GLU A 337 35.67 -0.68 15.44
CA GLU A 337 36.36 -1.09 14.23
C GLU A 337 37.88 -0.84 14.37
N VAL A 338 38.30 0.31 14.89
CA VAL A 338 39.71 0.62 15.17
C VAL A 338 40.32 -0.32 16.21
N ALA A 339 39.58 -0.70 17.25
CA ALA A 339 40.02 -1.68 18.24
C ALA A 339 40.19 -3.08 17.62
N SER A 340 39.31 -3.49 16.70
CA SER A 340 39.49 -4.74 15.95
C SER A 340 40.67 -4.72 14.98
N PHE A 341 41.15 -3.54 14.58
CA PHE A 341 42.31 -3.37 13.70
C PHE A 341 43.66 -3.35 14.41
N ILE A 342 43.69 -3.25 15.75
CA ILE A 342 44.92 -3.27 16.56
C ILE A 342 45.44 -4.72 16.77
N ASP A 343 44.59 -5.73 16.56
CA ASP A 343 44.93 -7.15 16.74
C ASP A 343 45.43 -7.83 15.42
N ASP A 344 45.26 -7.17 14.28
CA ASP A 344 45.74 -7.65 12.97
C ASP A 344 47.13 -7.06 12.68
N GLY A 345 48.16 -7.90 12.92
CA GLY A 345 49.58 -7.57 12.88
C GLY A 345 50.12 -6.82 11.65
N GLU A 346 51.11 -5.97 11.94
CA GLU A 346 52.22 -5.49 11.10
C GLU A 346 51.97 -5.01 9.66
N GLU A 347 50.83 -4.38 9.37
CA GLU A 347 50.84 -3.29 8.36
C GLU A 347 51.12 -1.97 9.09
N THR A 348 52.30 -1.39 8.86
CA THR A 348 52.72 -0.09 9.45
C THR A 348 51.62 0.96 9.31
N ALA A 349 51.34 1.70 10.39
CA ALA A 349 50.25 2.69 10.44
C ALA A 349 50.30 3.71 9.28
N GLU A 350 51.50 4.02 8.79
CA GLU A 350 51.74 4.89 7.64
C GLU A 350 51.18 4.32 6.33
N GLU A 351 51.28 3.01 6.10
CA GLU A 351 50.77 2.37 4.89
C GLU A 351 49.24 2.36 4.87
N LYS A 352 48.61 2.13 6.04
CA LYS A 352 47.16 2.25 6.22
C LYS A 352 46.67 3.69 6.02
N LEU A 353 47.43 4.69 6.49
CA LEU A 353 47.13 6.10 6.27
C LEU A 353 47.21 6.46 4.77
N HIS A 354 48.25 6.00 4.06
CA HIS A 354 48.36 6.20 2.61
C HIS A 354 47.24 5.53 1.83
N LYS A 355 46.83 4.30 2.21
CA LYS A 355 45.66 3.63 1.61
C LYS A 355 44.36 4.41 1.87
N ARG A 356 44.18 5.01 3.05
CA ARG A 356 43.02 5.88 3.35
C ARG A 356 43.05 7.18 2.56
N VAL A 357 44.17 7.88 2.50
CA VAL A 357 44.31 9.13 1.73
C VAL A 357 44.15 8.88 0.23
N ALA A 358 44.63 7.76 -0.29
CA ALA A 358 44.41 7.34 -1.68
C ALA A 358 42.92 7.00 -1.95
N LYS A 359 42.24 6.35 -1.00
CA LYS A 359 40.80 6.04 -1.07
C LYS A 359 39.93 7.28 -0.96
N GLU A 360 40.27 8.23 -0.09
CA GLU A 360 39.56 9.51 0.07
C GLU A 360 39.80 10.45 -1.12
N SER A 361 41.02 10.52 -1.64
CA SER A 361 41.33 11.34 -2.81
C SER A 361 40.68 10.80 -4.09
N SER A 362 40.61 9.47 -4.25
CA SER A 362 39.83 8.85 -5.33
C SER A 362 38.32 9.04 -5.15
N ALA A 363 37.79 8.94 -3.92
CA ALA A 363 36.40 9.25 -3.62
C ALA A 363 36.06 10.73 -3.89
N ARG A 364 36.94 11.68 -3.55
CA ARG A 364 36.79 13.11 -3.86
C ARG A 364 36.83 13.39 -5.36
N LYS A 365 37.74 12.76 -6.11
CA LYS A 365 37.77 12.89 -7.59
C LYS A 365 36.51 12.32 -8.24
N HIS A 366 36.00 11.18 -7.76
CA HIS A 366 34.71 10.64 -8.22
C HIS A 366 33.50 11.50 -7.83
N SER A 367 33.53 12.15 -6.65
CA SER A 367 32.52 13.13 -6.23
C SER A 367 32.51 14.37 -7.13
N LEU A 368 33.69 14.88 -7.51
CA LEU A 368 33.83 16.08 -8.34
C LEU A 368 33.41 15.80 -9.80
N MET A 369 33.75 14.64 -10.36
CA MET A 369 33.17 14.20 -11.64
C MET A 369 31.67 13.91 -11.55
N GLY A 370 31.17 13.46 -10.39
CA GLY A 370 29.74 13.38 -10.12
C GLY A 370 29.07 14.76 -10.26
N LYS A 371 29.67 15.81 -9.69
CA LYS A 371 29.21 17.20 -9.80
C LYS A 371 29.20 17.73 -11.24
N MET A 372 30.20 17.41 -12.06
CA MET A 372 30.20 17.81 -13.47
C MET A 372 29.13 17.10 -14.32
N ARG A 373 28.69 15.89 -13.94
CA ARG A 373 27.61 15.18 -14.65
C ARG A 373 26.22 15.76 -14.37
N PHE A 374 26.04 16.51 -13.27
CA PHE A 374 24.79 17.26 -13.04
C PHE A 374 24.59 18.43 -14.01
N ALA A 375 25.65 18.90 -14.68
CA ALA A 375 25.53 19.91 -15.73
C ALA A 375 24.83 19.40 -17.00
N LEU A 376 24.74 18.07 -17.19
CA LEU A 376 24.14 17.46 -18.39
C LEU A 376 22.63 17.22 -18.26
N ASN A 377 22.05 17.33 -17.06
CA ASN A 377 20.61 17.23 -16.86
C ASN A 377 20.14 18.17 -15.74
N PRO A 378 19.77 19.43 -16.07
CA PRO A 378 19.32 20.39 -15.07
C PRO A 378 18.05 19.95 -14.34
N LEU A 379 17.22 19.10 -14.99
CA LEU A 379 16.01 18.56 -14.37
C LEU A 379 16.32 17.57 -13.25
N ALA A 380 17.46 16.88 -13.28
CA ALA A 380 17.83 15.92 -12.24
C ALA A 380 17.95 16.57 -10.85
N MET A 381 18.33 17.84 -10.78
CA MET A 381 18.43 18.59 -9.53
C MET A 381 17.06 18.83 -8.88
N PHE A 382 16.03 19.07 -9.69
CA PHE A 382 14.67 19.33 -9.22
C PHE A 382 13.85 18.05 -9.07
N LEU A 383 13.97 17.11 -10.01
CA LEU A 383 13.17 15.89 -10.05
C LEU A 383 13.77 14.76 -9.22
N GLY A 384 15.06 14.79 -8.89
CA GLY A 384 15.70 13.82 -8.00
C GLY A 384 15.00 13.71 -6.64
N PRO A 385 14.78 14.82 -5.91
CA PRO A 385 14.01 14.82 -4.66
C PRO A 385 12.57 14.31 -4.83
N VAL A 386 11.90 14.67 -5.93
CA VAL A 386 10.53 14.22 -6.23
C VAL A 386 10.49 12.70 -6.45
N GLN A 387 11.42 12.16 -7.24
CA GLN A 387 11.58 10.71 -7.44
C GLN A 387 11.84 9.99 -6.11
N HIS A 388 12.66 10.57 -5.23
CA HIS A 388 12.93 10.01 -3.91
C HIS A 388 11.68 9.98 -3.03
N HIS A 389 10.91 11.07 -2.98
CA HIS A 389 9.65 11.11 -2.24
C HIS A 389 8.62 10.14 -2.81
N LEU A 390 8.47 10.09 -4.13
CA LEU A 390 7.60 9.10 -4.78
C LEU A 390 8.05 7.69 -4.44
N ALA A 391 9.35 7.37 -4.45
CA ALA A 391 9.84 6.06 -4.04
C ALA A 391 9.46 5.68 -2.59
N ILE A 392 9.33 6.66 -1.68
CA ILE A 392 8.86 6.46 -0.31
C ILE A 392 7.34 6.24 -0.24
N TYR A 393 6.55 7.00 -1.01
CA TYR A 393 5.09 6.94 -0.98
C TYR A 393 4.50 5.81 -1.81
N THR A 394 5.13 5.44 -2.91
CA THR A 394 4.74 4.37 -3.81
C THR A 394 4.41 3.06 -3.06
N PRO A 395 5.24 2.55 -2.13
CA PRO A 395 4.87 1.39 -1.30
C PRO A 395 3.60 1.54 -0.47
N LEU A 396 3.27 2.75 0.01
CA LEU A 396 2.01 3.02 0.71
C LEU A 396 0.83 2.94 -0.27
N VAL A 397 0.96 3.61 -1.41
CA VAL A 397 -0.01 3.63 -2.51
C VAL A 397 -0.33 2.21 -2.98
N ARG A 398 0.69 1.33 -3.10
CA ARG A 398 0.51 -0.11 -3.37
C ARG A 398 -0.32 -0.82 -2.33
N ARG A 399 -0.01 -0.62 -1.04
CA ARG A 399 -0.73 -1.28 0.07
C ARG A 399 -2.21 -0.91 0.04
N VAL A 400 -2.49 0.38 -0.15
CA VAL A 400 -3.85 0.89 -0.29
C VAL A 400 -4.53 0.25 -1.50
N ARG A 401 -3.86 0.23 -2.67
CA ARG A 401 -4.37 -0.47 -3.86
C ARG A 401 -4.65 -1.95 -3.59
N TYR A 402 -3.72 -2.69 -2.98
CA TYR A 402 -3.88 -4.12 -2.70
C TYR A 402 -5.09 -4.40 -1.79
N ALA A 403 -5.30 -3.55 -0.79
CA ALA A 403 -6.44 -3.63 0.12
C ALA A 403 -7.77 -3.31 -0.59
N ILE A 404 -7.82 -2.22 -1.36
CA ILE A 404 -9.04 -1.77 -2.06
C ILE A 404 -9.38 -2.71 -3.23
N MET A 405 -8.38 -3.28 -3.91
CA MET A 405 -8.55 -4.07 -5.13
C MET A 405 -8.76 -5.56 -4.91
N TRP A 406 -8.85 -6.03 -3.67
CA TRP A 406 -9.06 -7.46 -3.38
C TRP A 406 -7.98 -8.38 -3.97
N ASN A 407 -6.83 -7.82 -4.31
CA ASN A 407 -5.71 -8.55 -4.88
C ASN A 407 -5.20 -9.62 -3.91
N ASP A 408 -5.25 -9.31 -2.61
CA ASP A 408 -5.06 -10.28 -1.54
C ASP A 408 -6.42 -10.73 -0.99
N ARG A 409 -6.96 -11.79 -1.59
CA ARG A 409 -8.29 -12.32 -1.30
C ARG A 409 -8.46 -12.74 0.16
N ILE A 410 -7.42 -13.31 0.76
CA ILE A 410 -7.47 -13.80 2.14
C ILE A 410 -7.46 -12.62 3.10
N PHE A 411 -6.61 -11.62 2.86
CA PHE A 411 -6.61 -10.40 3.66
C PHE A 411 -7.96 -9.67 3.58
N SER A 412 -8.47 -9.45 2.37
CA SER A 412 -9.75 -8.76 2.19
C SER A 412 -10.93 -9.56 2.77
N PHE A 413 -10.88 -10.90 2.72
CA PHE A 413 -11.83 -11.77 3.43
C PHE A 413 -11.83 -11.53 4.94
N TRP A 414 -10.66 -11.49 5.58
CA TRP A 414 -10.55 -11.18 7.01
C TRP A 414 -11.00 -9.75 7.32
N LEU A 415 -10.74 -8.80 6.42
CA LEU A 415 -11.21 -7.42 6.56
C LEU A 415 -12.75 -7.36 6.52
N VAL A 416 -13.42 -8.12 5.64
CA VAL A 416 -14.89 -8.24 5.64
C VAL A 416 -15.40 -8.80 6.95
N ILE A 417 -14.81 -9.90 7.43
CA ILE A 417 -15.20 -10.50 8.71
C ILE A 417 -15.00 -9.51 9.85
N ALA A 418 -13.88 -8.79 9.88
CA ALA A 418 -13.59 -7.79 10.90
C ALA A 418 -14.60 -6.64 10.87
N VAL A 419 -14.89 -6.07 9.69
CA VAL A 419 -15.90 -5.01 9.54
C VAL A 419 -17.29 -5.54 9.94
N PHE A 420 -17.63 -6.78 9.58
CA PHE A 420 -18.88 -7.42 9.97
C PHE A 420 -19.00 -7.62 11.49
N LEU A 421 -17.96 -8.11 12.16
CA LEU A 421 -17.93 -8.26 13.61
C LEU A 421 -17.99 -6.91 14.33
N VAL A 422 -17.26 -5.90 13.85
CA VAL A 422 -17.34 -4.53 14.37
C VAL A 422 -18.75 -3.96 14.19
N THR A 423 -19.38 -4.22 13.05
CA THR A 423 -20.76 -3.82 12.78
C THR A 423 -21.73 -4.45 13.79
N LEU A 424 -21.57 -5.74 14.10
CA LEU A 424 -22.38 -6.46 15.09
C LEU A 424 -22.12 -5.94 16.51
N ILE A 425 -20.88 -5.64 16.87
CA ILE A 425 -20.56 -5.00 18.15
C ILE A 425 -21.27 -3.64 18.24
N PHE A 426 -21.24 -2.85 17.15
CA PHE A 426 -21.91 -1.57 17.09
C PHE A 426 -23.44 -1.66 17.14
N THR A 427 -24.08 -2.77 16.76
CA THR A 427 -25.54 -2.90 16.96
C THR A 427 -25.92 -3.16 18.43
N ILE A 428 -25.02 -3.74 19.23
CA ILE A 428 -25.29 -4.09 20.64
C ILE A 428 -25.04 -2.89 21.57
N ILE A 429 -24.12 -1.99 21.21
CA ILE A 429 -23.80 -0.82 22.02
C ILE A 429 -25.00 0.15 22.08
N PRO A 430 -25.44 0.59 23.28
CA PRO A 430 -26.53 1.56 23.42
C PRO A 430 -26.06 2.96 23.04
N TRP A 431 -25.93 3.24 21.73
CA TRP A 431 -25.39 4.50 21.23
C TRP A 431 -26.19 5.73 21.63
N ALA A 432 -27.49 5.60 21.90
CA ALA A 432 -28.27 6.71 22.46
C ALA A 432 -27.67 7.21 23.77
N TRP A 433 -27.26 6.30 24.65
CA TRP A 433 -26.59 6.62 25.91
C TRP A 433 -25.18 7.17 25.66
N VAL A 434 -24.40 6.53 24.79
CA VAL A 434 -23.02 6.97 24.47
C VAL A 434 -23.00 8.35 23.82
N ILE A 435 -23.90 8.65 22.89
CA ILE A 435 -24.01 9.95 22.22
C ILE A 435 -24.50 10.99 23.22
N TYR A 436 -25.53 10.69 24.02
CA TYR A 436 -26.04 11.59 25.05
C TYR A 436 -24.94 12.01 26.03
N TRP A 437 -24.23 11.04 26.61
CA TRP A 437 -23.15 11.32 27.56
C TRP A 437 -21.90 11.86 26.88
N GLY A 438 -21.57 11.39 25.68
CA GLY A 438 -20.45 11.87 24.87
C GLY A 438 -20.60 13.33 24.49
N CYS A 439 -21.78 13.76 24.03
CA CYS A 439 -22.08 15.17 23.77
C CYS A 439 -22.09 15.99 25.07
N ARG A 440 -22.54 15.42 26.19
CA ARG A 440 -22.54 16.12 27.49
C ARG A 440 -21.13 16.33 28.04
N VAL A 441 -20.29 15.28 28.04
CA VAL A 441 -18.89 15.35 28.45
C VAL A 441 -18.08 16.20 27.47
N GLY A 442 -18.32 16.01 26.17
CA GLY A 442 -17.69 16.78 25.11
C GLY A 442 -18.01 18.26 25.23
N SER A 443 -19.27 18.63 25.46
CA SER A 443 -19.66 20.03 25.70
C SER A 443 -19.07 20.56 27.02
N LEU A 444 -19.04 19.77 28.10
CA LEU A 444 -18.35 20.15 29.34
C LEU A 444 -16.84 20.34 29.17
N LEU A 445 -16.17 19.58 28.29
CA LEU A 445 -14.74 19.74 28.01
C LEU A 445 -14.46 20.95 27.12
N LEU A 446 -15.21 21.09 26.02
CA LEU A 446 -15.02 22.17 25.04
C LEU A 446 -15.40 23.54 25.61
N PHE A 447 -16.49 23.60 26.36
CA PHE A 447 -17.04 24.83 26.90
C PHE A 447 -16.76 24.98 28.39
N GLY A 448 -16.11 24.00 29.02
CA GLY A 448 -15.81 23.99 30.44
C GLY A 448 -17.04 23.75 31.33
N PRO A 449 -16.83 23.33 32.59
CA PRO A 449 -17.90 23.22 33.59
C PRO A 449 -18.58 24.56 33.89
N HIS A 450 -17.88 25.67 33.65
CA HIS A 450 -18.42 27.02 33.85
C HIS A 450 -19.60 27.31 32.93
N MET A 451 -19.66 26.78 31.70
CA MET A 451 -20.80 26.97 30.81
C MET A 451 -22.02 26.15 31.23
N HIS A 452 -21.83 25.02 31.93
CA HIS A 452 -22.95 24.32 32.55
C HIS A 452 -23.54 25.11 33.73
N LEU A 453 -22.68 25.71 34.55
CA LEU A 453 -23.11 26.62 35.63
C LEU A 453 -23.76 27.89 35.06
N LEU A 454 -23.20 28.45 34.00
CA LEU A 454 -23.78 29.60 33.30
C LEU A 454 -25.12 29.23 32.68
N GLY A 455 -25.24 28.04 32.09
CA GLY A 455 -26.48 27.50 31.54
C GLY A 455 -27.57 27.38 32.60
N ARG A 456 -27.25 26.78 33.76
CA ARG A 456 -28.16 26.76 34.92
C ARG A 456 -28.57 28.16 35.34
N LYS A 457 -27.62 29.07 35.48
CA LYS A 457 -27.91 30.46 35.85
C LYS A 457 -28.82 31.16 34.84
N ILE A 458 -28.62 30.93 33.54
CA ILE A 458 -29.47 31.49 32.48
C ILE A 458 -30.87 30.87 32.52
N ASP A 459 -30.99 29.58 32.82
CA ASP A 459 -32.28 28.90 32.93
C ASP A 459 -33.06 29.39 34.17
N ASP A 460 -32.40 29.56 35.31
CA ASP A 460 -32.97 30.16 36.51
C ASP A 460 -33.44 31.60 36.22
N GLN A 461 -32.62 32.41 35.54
CA GLN A 461 -33.01 33.76 35.10
C GLN A 461 -34.21 33.75 34.13
N ARG A 462 -34.27 32.77 33.22
CA ARG A 462 -35.42 32.61 32.32
C ARG A 462 -36.68 32.20 33.08
N GLU A 463 -36.55 31.38 34.11
CA GLU A 463 -37.67 30.99 34.96
C GLU A 463 -38.18 32.17 35.79
N GLU A 464 -37.28 32.94 36.42
CA GLU A 464 -37.61 34.21 37.08
C GLU A 464 -38.30 35.19 36.12
N LEU A 465 -37.81 35.34 34.88
CA LEU A 465 -38.44 36.17 33.86
C LEU A 465 -39.82 35.64 33.45
N ARG A 466 -40.02 34.31 33.37
CA ARG A 466 -41.33 33.71 33.10
C ARG A 466 -42.29 33.96 34.26
N GLU A 467 -41.83 33.85 35.50
CA GLU A 467 -42.61 34.16 36.69
C GLU A 467 -42.97 35.64 36.77
N ALA A 468 -42.00 36.53 36.54
CA ALA A 468 -42.23 37.97 36.45
C ALA A 468 -43.21 38.32 35.32
N SER A 469 -43.11 37.65 34.17
CA SER A 469 -44.07 37.79 33.07
C SER A 469 -45.47 37.31 33.44
N ARG A 470 -45.59 36.23 34.23
CA ARG A 470 -46.88 35.75 34.76
C ARG A 470 -47.45 36.77 35.76
N ARG A 471 -46.65 37.22 36.73
CA ARG A 471 -47.05 38.27 37.69
C ARG A 471 -47.48 39.56 36.98
N TYR A 472 -46.74 40.00 35.97
CA TYR A 472 -47.09 41.17 35.17
C TYR A 472 -48.41 40.97 34.41
N ARG A 473 -48.70 39.77 33.89
CA ARG A 473 -49.99 39.50 33.23
C ARG A 473 -51.15 39.59 34.22
N ASP A 474 -50.97 39.00 35.40
CA ASP A 474 -52.00 38.87 36.43
C ASP A 474 -52.22 40.18 37.24
N ALA A 475 -51.24 41.09 37.24
CA ALA A 475 -51.27 42.35 37.98
C ALA A 475 -52.31 43.37 37.44
N GLY A 476 -52.84 44.19 38.37
CA GLY A 476 -53.72 45.32 38.05
C GLY A 476 -52.97 46.48 37.35
N LYS A 477 -53.70 47.44 36.75
CA LYS A 477 -53.08 48.54 35.98
C LYS A 477 -52.07 49.37 36.78
N ALA A 478 -52.40 49.72 38.03
CA ALA A 478 -51.50 50.49 38.91
C ALA A 478 -50.23 49.69 39.28
N GLU A 479 -50.36 48.37 39.49
CA GLU A 479 -49.25 47.49 39.85
C GLU A 479 -48.32 47.23 38.64
N LYS A 480 -48.88 47.19 37.42
CA LYS A 480 -48.11 47.14 36.17
C LYS A 480 -47.22 48.36 35.98
N ASP A 481 -47.73 49.56 36.25
CA ASP A 481 -46.95 50.80 36.10
C ASP A 481 -45.75 50.82 37.07
N VAL A 482 -45.95 50.39 38.32
CA VAL A 482 -44.87 50.23 39.32
C VAL A 482 -43.82 49.22 38.86
N MET A 483 -44.24 48.04 38.36
CA MET A 483 -43.31 47.02 37.86
C MET A 483 -42.47 47.50 36.66
N VAL A 484 -43.03 48.35 35.79
CA VAL A 484 -42.30 48.91 34.63
C VAL A 484 -41.24 49.91 35.07
N ASP A 485 -41.55 50.75 36.06
CA ASP A 485 -40.60 51.73 36.58
C ASP A 485 -39.44 51.05 37.33
N GLU A 486 -39.73 50.03 38.16
CA GLU A 486 -38.70 49.20 38.79
C GLU A 486 -37.78 48.54 37.75
N TYR A 487 -38.35 48.01 36.66
CA TYR A 487 -37.57 47.40 35.59
C TYR A 487 -36.69 48.42 34.85
N ARG A 488 -37.19 49.63 34.59
CA ARG A 488 -36.42 50.73 33.98
C ARG A 488 -35.24 51.15 34.85
N GLU A 489 -35.45 51.29 36.15
CA GLU A 489 -34.40 51.67 37.09
C GLU A 489 -33.30 50.59 37.16
N ALA A 490 -33.69 49.31 37.22
CA ALA A 490 -32.75 48.19 37.19
C ALA A 490 -31.90 48.16 35.91
N LEU A 491 -32.50 48.45 34.74
CA LEU A 491 -31.82 48.46 33.45
C LEU A 491 -30.80 49.60 33.33
N MET A 492 -31.15 50.79 33.84
CA MET A 492 -30.24 51.95 33.90
C MET A 492 -29.06 51.70 34.84
N LYS A 493 -29.30 51.01 35.97
CA LYS A 493 -28.24 50.63 36.92
C LYS A 493 -27.26 49.62 36.31
N ASP A 494 -27.74 48.60 35.61
CA ASP A 494 -26.88 47.61 34.94
C ASP A 494 -26.06 48.24 33.80
N ALA A 495 -26.66 49.14 33.01
CA ALA A 495 -25.97 49.85 31.94
C ALA A 495 -24.78 50.69 32.45
N ARG A 496 -24.97 51.44 33.55
CA ARG A 496 -23.89 52.22 34.18
C ARG A 496 -22.74 51.33 34.67
N LEU A 497 -23.07 50.19 35.25
CA LEU A 497 -22.10 49.23 35.79
C LEU A 497 -21.27 48.56 34.68
N ARG A 498 -21.88 48.30 33.51
CA ARG A 498 -21.16 47.77 32.33
C ARG A 498 -20.19 48.78 31.71
N ILE A 499 -20.57 50.05 31.64
CA ILE A 499 -19.70 51.12 31.14
C ILE A 499 -18.47 51.25 32.05
N GLN A 500 -18.69 51.33 33.36
CA GLN A 500 -17.61 51.46 34.35
C GLN A 500 -16.64 50.26 34.30
N LYS A 501 -17.14 49.02 34.23
CA LYS A 501 -16.28 47.83 34.10
C LYS A 501 -15.51 47.75 32.78
N ALA A 502 -16.07 48.28 31.70
CA ALA A 502 -15.39 48.31 30.40
C ALA A 502 -14.23 49.32 30.39
N GLU A 503 -14.40 50.47 31.05
CA GLU A 503 -13.35 51.47 31.26
C GLU A 503 -12.23 50.90 32.14
N GLU A 504 -12.58 50.34 33.31
CA GLU A 504 -11.61 49.69 34.22
C GLU A 504 -10.82 48.55 33.54
N ALA A 505 -11.47 47.74 32.69
CA ALA A 505 -10.82 46.67 31.95
C ALA A 505 -9.94 47.16 30.78
N GLN A 506 -10.20 48.35 30.23
CA GLN A 506 -9.32 48.98 29.25
C GLN A 506 -8.07 49.58 29.91
N ASP A 507 -8.25 50.18 31.08
CA ASP A 507 -7.18 50.79 31.87
C ASP A 507 -6.25 49.74 32.50
N ALA A 508 -6.78 48.57 32.88
CA ALA A 508 -6.01 47.48 33.49
C ALA A 508 -5.12 46.69 32.50
N LYS A 509 -5.28 46.86 31.19
CA LYS A 509 -4.46 46.15 30.19
C LYS A 509 -3.09 46.81 30.03
N SER A 510 -2.04 46.09 30.43
CA SER A 510 -0.65 46.53 30.31
C SER A 510 -0.27 46.88 28.85
N GLU A 511 0.63 47.86 28.67
CA GLU A 511 1.12 48.27 27.33
C GLU A 511 1.61 47.09 26.48
N ARG A 512 2.19 46.07 27.14
CA ARG A 512 2.70 44.86 26.50
C ARG A 512 1.59 43.97 25.94
N GLU A 513 0.42 43.92 26.56
CA GLU A 513 -0.75 43.20 26.04
C GLU A 513 -1.42 43.95 24.88
N ARG A 514 -1.43 45.29 24.92
CA ARG A 514 -1.88 46.13 23.79
C ARG A 514 -0.98 45.89 22.56
N ALA A 515 0.34 45.84 22.75
CA ALA A 515 1.30 45.51 21.69
C ALA A 515 1.18 44.06 21.19
N LYS A 516 0.93 43.10 22.09
CA LYS A 516 0.71 41.69 21.74
C LYS A 516 -0.59 41.48 20.96
N HIS A 517 -1.66 42.19 21.28
CA HIS A 517 -2.92 42.12 20.53
C HIS A 517 -2.78 42.72 19.13
N ALA A 518 -2.00 43.78 18.97
CA ALA A 518 -1.63 44.33 17.66
C ALA A 518 -0.74 43.37 16.83
N TYR A 519 0.19 42.67 17.49
CA TYR A 519 1.05 41.65 16.86
C TYR A 519 0.30 40.36 16.49
N LEU A 520 -0.70 39.95 17.27
CA LEU A 520 -1.53 38.77 16.97
C LEU A 520 -2.56 39.06 15.86
N HIS A 521 -3.02 40.31 15.73
CA HIS A 521 -3.86 40.71 14.59
C HIS A 521 -3.09 40.74 13.26
N SER A 522 -1.74 40.79 13.29
CA SER A 522 -0.89 40.84 12.10
C SER A 522 -0.32 39.49 11.67
N GLN A 523 -0.45 38.42 12.48
CA GLN A 523 0.10 37.10 12.18
C GLN A 523 -1.02 36.06 12.05
N LYS A 524 -1.60 35.98 10.86
CA LYS A 524 -2.56 34.94 10.47
C LYS A 524 -1.74 33.78 9.87
N TYR A 525 -1.77 32.64 10.54
CA TYR A 525 -1.32 31.29 10.15
C TYR A 525 -0.04 30.74 10.78
N ILE A 526 -0.19 29.45 11.09
CA ILE A 526 0.78 28.39 11.37
C ILE A 526 0.88 28.03 12.85
N VAL A 527 0.49 26.80 13.16
CA VAL A 527 1.32 25.82 13.90
C VAL A 527 0.65 24.42 13.95
N LEU A 528 1.39 23.43 13.41
CA LEU A 528 1.65 22.01 13.81
C LEU A 528 0.46 21.04 14.02
N ASN A 529 0.54 19.72 13.77
CA ASN A 529 1.56 18.68 14.01
C ASN A 529 1.35 17.53 12.98
N ARG A 530 2.30 16.71 12.50
CA ARG A 530 3.39 15.88 13.07
C ARG A 530 2.93 14.56 13.72
N ASN A 531 3.39 13.47 13.07
CA ASN A 531 3.47 12.05 13.47
C ASN A 531 2.26 11.15 13.16
N THR A 532 2.49 10.11 12.35
CA THR A 532 2.74 8.74 12.87
C THR A 532 3.34 7.81 11.79
N ARG A 533 4.38 7.09 12.20
CA ARG A 533 5.13 6.04 11.49
C ARG A 533 4.30 4.75 11.33
N GLY A 534 4.64 3.91 10.33
CA GLY A 534 4.13 2.53 10.25
C GLY A 534 4.51 1.75 8.97
N ASN A 535 5.59 0.98 9.05
CA ASN A 535 6.17 0.10 8.01
C ASN A 535 5.24 -1.02 7.52
N ALA A 536 5.37 -1.45 6.26
CA ALA A 536 5.47 -2.85 5.82
C ALA A 536 5.52 -2.94 4.28
N ASN A 537 6.50 -3.70 3.77
CA ASN A 537 6.86 -3.87 2.37
C ASN A 537 6.04 -4.97 1.68
N ILE A 538 5.34 -4.71 0.57
CA ILE A 538 4.92 -5.77 -0.37
C ILE A 538 5.02 -5.29 -1.83
N LYS A 539 5.45 -6.22 -2.70
CA LYS A 539 5.98 -6.03 -4.08
C LYS A 539 4.91 -6.24 -5.15
N PHE A 540 5.17 -5.76 -6.37
CA PHE A 540 4.38 -6.02 -7.56
C PHE A 540 4.70 -7.31 -8.30
N ILE A 541 3.73 -7.67 -9.15
CA ILE A 541 3.57 -8.90 -9.93
C ILE A 541 3.47 -8.55 -11.42
N ALA A 542 4.22 -9.27 -12.25
CA ALA A 542 4.09 -9.26 -13.70
C ALA A 542 2.84 -10.07 -14.13
N SER A 543 2.01 -9.50 -15.01
CA SER A 543 0.86 -10.19 -15.59
C SER A 543 1.28 -11.16 -16.69
N ALA A 544 0.66 -12.34 -16.73
CA ALA A 544 0.85 -13.29 -17.83
C ALA A 544 0.14 -12.82 -19.10
N ASP A 545 0.70 -13.15 -20.27
CA ASP A 545 0.12 -12.94 -21.60
C ASP A 545 -1.07 -13.89 -21.79
N PRO A 546 -2.28 -13.35 -22.02
CA PRO A 546 -3.48 -14.15 -22.14
C PRO A 546 -3.56 -15.09 -23.33
N SER A 547 -2.95 -14.70 -24.44
CA SER A 547 -3.09 -15.43 -25.70
C SER A 547 -2.37 -16.79 -25.70
N ARG A 548 -1.37 -16.93 -24.82
CA ARG A 548 -0.44 -18.08 -24.81
C ARG A 548 -0.46 -18.87 -23.51
N SER A 549 -1.11 -18.36 -22.48
CA SER A 549 -1.12 -18.97 -21.15
C SER A 549 -2.28 -19.94 -21.01
N SER A 550 -2.03 -21.12 -20.42
CA SER A 550 -3.05 -22.12 -20.10
C SER A 550 -2.98 -22.54 -18.63
N VAL A 551 -4.11 -23.02 -18.11
CA VAL A 551 -4.21 -23.57 -16.76
C VAL A 551 -4.94 -24.91 -16.82
N HIS A 552 -4.32 -25.92 -16.23
CA HIS A 552 -4.86 -27.27 -16.19
C HIS A 552 -5.03 -27.69 -14.73
N ALA A 553 -6.13 -28.38 -14.42
CA ALA A 553 -6.21 -29.12 -13.17
C ALA A 553 -5.07 -30.14 -13.15
N ILE A 554 -4.35 -30.23 -12.03
CA ILE A 554 -3.42 -31.34 -11.82
C ILE A 554 -4.32 -32.55 -11.74
N SER A 555 -4.37 -33.35 -12.81
CA SER A 555 -5.03 -34.66 -12.76
C SER A 555 -4.48 -35.36 -11.53
N ASP A 556 -5.36 -35.70 -10.59
CA ASP A 556 -4.97 -36.49 -9.43
C ASP A 556 -4.13 -37.64 -9.97
N PRO A 557 -2.90 -37.86 -9.43
CA PRO A 557 -2.06 -38.93 -9.92
C PRO A 557 -2.94 -40.17 -9.86
N ALA A 558 -3.30 -40.70 -11.05
CA ALA A 558 -4.31 -41.74 -11.19
C ALA A 558 -4.06 -42.71 -10.05
N PRO A 559 -5.03 -42.90 -9.13
CA PRO A 559 -4.78 -43.48 -7.82
C PRO A 559 -3.91 -44.66 -8.10
N VAL A 560 -2.64 -44.62 -7.65
CA VAL A 560 -1.65 -45.63 -8.03
C VAL A 560 -2.36 -46.90 -7.68
N VAL A 561 -2.89 -47.57 -8.71
CA VAL A 561 -3.59 -48.82 -8.53
C VAL A 561 -2.43 -49.60 -8.02
N ALA A 562 -2.45 -49.85 -6.71
CA ALA A 562 -1.54 -50.78 -6.11
C ALA A 562 -1.81 -52.00 -6.97
N ARG A 563 -0.94 -52.23 -7.96
CA ARG A 563 -0.74 -53.54 -8.52
C ARG A 563 -0.37 -54.26 -7.26
N HIS A 564 -1.38 -54.86 -6.62
CA HIS A 564 -1.22 -56.14 -6.00
C HIS A 564 -0.53 -56.93 -7.09
N VAL A 565 0.80 -56.91 -7.03
CA VAL A 565 1.62 -58.00 -7.47
C VAL A 565 1.02 -59.13 -6.66
N ALA A 566 0.04 -59.81 -7.26
CA ALA A 566 -0.33 -61.13 -6.86
C ALA A 566 1.00 -61.87 -6.94
N LEU A 567 1.65 -61.99 -5.78
CA LEU A 567 2.65 -63.00 -5.57
C LEU A 567 1.90 -64.28 -5.89
N ASP A 568 2.15 -64.78 -7.08
CA ASP A 568 1.74 -66.08 -7.57
C ASP A 568 2.49 -67.09 -6.69
N VAL A 569 1.99 -67.26 -5.46
CA VAL A 569 2.42 -68.31 -4.54
C VAL A 569 1.83 -69.57 -5.12
N GLY A 570 2.68 -70.32 -5.84
CA GLY A 570 2.32 -71.56 -6.49
C GLY A 570 1.54 -72.48 -5.56
N GLN A 571 0.28 -72.72 -5.90
CA GLN A 571 -0.45 -73.89 -5.42
C GLN A 571 -0.04 -75.09 -6.27
N GLY A 572 1.00 -75.76 -5.82
CA GLY A 572 1.22 -77.16 -6.14
C GLY A 572 0.32 -78.04 -5.25
N GLY A 573 -0.65 -78.71 -5.87
CA GLY A 573 -0.98 -80.11 -5.63
C GLY A 573 -1.88 -80.49 -4.44
N LEU A 574 -2.74 -81.47 -4.75
CA LEU A 574 -3.54 -82.38 -3.88
C LEU A 574 -4.79 -81.76 -3.23
N THR A 575 -5.99 -82.36 -3.24
CA THR A 575 -6.52 -83.65 -3.72
C THR A 575 -8.05 -83.60 -3.59
N ASP A 576 -8.72 -84.42 -4.38
CA ASP A 576 -9.94 -85.22 -4.11
C ASP A 576 -10.85 -84.93 -2.89
N LEU A 577 -12.15 -85.18 -3.16
CA LEU A 577 -13.26 -85.62 -2.30
C LEU A 577 -14.31 -84.59 -1.83
N VAL A 578 -15.49 -84.78 -2.45
CA VAL A 578 -16.89 -84.50 -2.01
C VAL A 578 -17.40 -83.07 -2.17
#